data_AF-T1X208-F1
#
_entry.id   AF-T1X208-F1
#
_cell.length_a   1.000
_cell.length_b   1.000
_cell.length_c   1.000
_cell.angle_alpha   90.00
_cell.angle_beta   90.00
_cell.angle_gamma   90.00
#
_symmetry.space_group_name_H-M   'P 1'
#
loop_
_entity.id
_entity.type
_entity.pdbx_description
1 polymer ?
#
loop_
_entity_poly.entity_id
_entity_poly.type
_entity_poly.pdbx_seq_one_letter_code
_entity_poly.pdbx_strand_id
1 'polypeptide(L)'
;ERFSYVMEGVNRAATATGEVKGSYLNVTAGTMEQMYERAEFAKLIGSVIIMIDLVIGNTAIQSMAIWARNNDMILHLHRAGNSTYARQKNHGINFRVI
;
A
#
# COMPACT_ATOMS: atom_id res chain seq x y z
N GLU A 1 -2.20 9.14 13.96
CA GLU A 1 -3.22 10.17 13.61
C GLU A 1 -3.96 9.87 12.31
N ARG A 2 -3.33 10.01 11.12
CA ARG A 2 -4.01 9.81 9.82
C ARG A 2 -4.83 8.51 9.73
N PHE A 3 -4.24 7.38 10.12
CA PHE A 3 -4.88 6.07 10.01
C PHE A 3 -6.18 5.99 10.82
N SER A 4 -6.16 6.47 12.07
CA SER A 4 -7.32 6.48 12.95
C SER A 4 -8.46 7.36 12.39
N TYR A 5 -8.16 8.58 11.97
CA TYR A 5 -9.17 9.48 11.38
C TYR A 5 -9.76 8.94 10.07
N VAL A 6 -8.93 8.31 9.24
CA VAL A 6 -9.39 7.69 7.99
C VAL A 6 -10.31 6.50 8.29
N MET A 7 -9.97 5.65 9.25
CA MET A 7 -10.83 4.50 9.60
C MET A 7 -12.17 4.93 10.20
N GLU A 8 -12.20 6.02 10.97
CA GLU A 8 -13.47 6.61 11.41
C GLU A 8 -14.33 7.03 10.20
N GLY A 9 -13.73 7.69 9.20
CA GLY A 9 -14.40 8.07 7.96
C GLY A 9 -14.87 6.87 7.13
N VAL A 10 -14.05 5.83 7.00
CA VAL A 10 -14.37 4.58 6.29
C VAL A 10 -15.57 3.90 6.95
N ASN A 11 -15.57 3.75 8.27
CA ASN A 11 -16.67 3.12 9.00
C ASN A 11 -17.96 3.95 8.90
N ARG A 12 -17.87 5.28 9.02
CA ARG A 12 -19.01 6.18 8.84
C ARG A 12 -19.63 6.03 7.44
N ALA A 13 -18.79 5.98 6.40
CA ALA A 13 -19.24 5.81 5.03
C ALA A 13 -19.85 4.41 4.79
N ALA A 14 -19.26 3.36 5.38
CA ALA A 14 -19.81 2.01 5.30
C ALA A 14 -21.19 1.93 5.96
N THR A 15 -21.35 2.46 7.17
CA THR A 15 -22.65 2.51 7.86
C THR A 15 -23.70 3.30 7.08
N ALA A 16 -23.32 4.43 6.47
CA ALA A 16 -24.24 5.26 5.71
C ALA A 16 -24.73 4.64 4.39
N THR A 17 -23.94 3.71 3.81
CA THR A 17 -24.20 3.17 2.47
C THR A 17 -24.58 1.69 2.46
N GLY A 18 -24.27 0.93 3.51
CA GLY A 18 -24.40 -0.53 3.52
C GLY A 18 -23.39 -1.25 2.62
N GLU A 19 -22.40 -0.54 2.06
CA GLU A 19 -21.36 -1.09 1.21
C GLU A 19 -20.01 -1.19 1.93
N VAL A 20 -19.17 -2.13 1.52
CA VAL A 20 -17.78 -2.19 1.97
C VAL A 20 -17.02 -0.96 1.46
N LYS A 21 -16.33 -0.26 2.36
CA LYS A 21 -15.50 0.91 2.04
C LYS A 21 -14.06 0.67 2.50
N GLY A 22 -13.12 1.44 1.95
CA GLY A 22 -11.72 1.38 2.33
C GLY A 22 -10.95 2.58 1.80
N SER A 23 -9.76 2.80 2.34
CA SER A 23 -8.81 3.80 1.86
C SER A 23 -7.42 3.21 1.96
N TYR A 24 -6.59 3.42 0.93
CA TYR A 24 -5.28 2.77 0.85
C TYR A 24 -4.32 3.46 1.83
N LEU A 25 -4.14 2.88 3.02
CA LEU A 25 -3.27 3.44 4.04
C LEU A 25 -1.82 3.24 3.62
N ASN A 26 -1.11 4.34 3.30
CA ASN A 26 0.28 4.26 2.87
C ASN A 26 1.20 3.85 4.04
N VAL A 27 1.83 2.68 3.89
CA VAL A 27 2.78 2.09 4.86
C VAL A 27 4.24 2.26 4.44
N THR A 28 4.55 2.85 3.28
CA THR A 28 5.91 3.19 2.85
C THR A 28 6.66 3.97 3.94
N ALA A 29 7.83 3.48 4.34
CA ALA A 29 8.67 4.09 5.37
C ALA A 29 10.16 3.93 5.02
N GLY A 30 11.05 4.52 5.84
CA GLY A 30 12.49 4.51 5.60
C GLY A 30 13.18 3.19 5.93
N THR A 31 12.58 2.35 6.77
CA THR A 31 13.10 1.02 7.13
C THR A 31 11.97 -0.03 7.13
N MET A 32 12.35 -1.31 7.01
CA MET A 32 11.38 -2.41 7.02
C MET A 32 10.63 -2.52 8.35
N GLU A 33 11.29 -2.25 9.47
CA GLU A 33 10.70 -2.29 10.80
C GLU A 33 9.56 -1.28 10.92
N GLN A 34 9.79 -0.05 10.43
CA GLN A 34 8.75 0.99 10.40
C GLN A 34 7.61 0.65 9.43
N MET A 35 7.91 -0.04 8.31
CA MET A 35 6.88 -0.50 7.39
C MET A 35 5.99 -1.56 8.04
N TYR A 36 6.57 -2.54 8.74
CA TYR A 36 5.81 -3.54 9.48
C TYR A 36 5.00 -2.91 10.61
N GLU A 37 5.56 -2.00 11.40
CA GLU A 37 4.82 -1.30 12.46
C GLU A 37 3.55 -0.62 11.92
N ARG A 38 3.67 0.07 10.78
CA ARG A 38 2.52 0.72 10.12
C ARG A 38 1.51 -0.30 9.59
N ALA A 39 1.99 -1.38 8.99
CA ALA A 39 1.12 -2.43 8.44
C ALA A 39 0.36 -3.19 9.53
N GLU A 40 1.03 -3.54 10.63
CA GLU A 40 0.40 -4.13 11.81
C GLU A 40 -0.62 -3.18 12.43
N PHE A 41 -0.32 -1.88 12.52
CA PHE A 41 -1.31 -0.92 13.00
C PHE A 41 -2.54 -0.83 12.06
N ALA A 42 -2.35 -0.83 10.73
CA ALA A 42 -3.46 -0.84 9.77
C ALA A 42 -4.35 -2.08 9.90
N LYS A 43 -3.73 -3.26 10.13
CA LYS A 43 -4.44 -4.50 10.41
C LYS A 43 -5.22 -4.41 11.73
N LEU A 44 -4.56 -3.94 12.79
CA LEU A 44 -5.16 -3.82 14.13
C LEU A 44 -6.43 -2.97 14.13
N ILE A 45 -6.45 -1.89 13.35
CA ILE A 45 -7.61 -1.00 13.24
C ILE A 45 -8.64 -1.46 12.18
N GLY A 46 -8.45 -2.63 11.57
CA GLY A 46 -9.41 -3.26 10.66
C GLY A 46 -9.44 -2.69 9.24
N SER A 47 -8.35 -2.09 8.75
CA SER A 47 -8.30 -1.70 7.33
C SER A 47 -8.33 -2.93 6.43
N VAL A 48 -9.04 -2.84 5.30
CA VAL A 48 -9.11 -3.92 4.29
C VAL A 48 -8.00 -3.82 3.24
N ILE A 49 -7.30 -2.68 3.18
CA ILE A 49 -6.32 -2.39 2.14
C ILE A 49 -5.23 -1.42 2.64
N ILE A 50 -3.98 -1.68 2.24
CA ILE A 50 -2.84 -0.78 2.42
C ILE A 50 -2.18 -0.47 1.08
N MET A 51 -1.33 0.55 1.03
CA MET A 51 -0.49 0.82 -0.15
C MET A 51 0.99 0.93 0.18
N ILE A 52 1.80 0.60 -0.82
CA ILE A 52 3.25 0.77 -0.88
C ILE A 52 3.64 1.49 -2.17
N ASP A 53 4.81 2.11 -2.17
CA ASP A 53 5.38 2.80 -3.33
C ASP A 53 6.52 1.99 -3.93
N LEU A 54 6.63 1.93 -5.26
CA LEU A 54 7.68 1.21 -5.99
C LEU A 54 9.11 1.62 -5.58
N VAL A 55 9.29 2.85 -5.11
CA VAL A 55 10.58 3.38 -4.63
C VAL A 55 11.16 2.63 -3.43
N ILE A 56 10.37 1.82 -2.70
CA ILE A 56 10.90 0.98 -1.61
C ILE A 56 11.77 -0.18 -2.13
N GLY A 57 11.67 -0.51 -3.42
CA GLY A 57 12.44 -1.57 -4.07
C GLY A 57 11.86 -2.97 -3.92
N ASN A 58 12.30 -3.87 -4.82
CA ASN A 58 11.72 -5.20 -5.00
C ASN A 58 11.78 -6.08 -3.74
N THR A 59 12.87 -6.01 -2.96
CA THR A 59 13.02 -6.79 -1.72
C THR A 59 11.92 -6.44 -0.71
N ALA A 60 11.71 -5.14 -0.45
CA ALA A 60 10.66 -4.69 0.46
C ALA A 60 9.26 -4.99 -0.10
N ILE A 61 9.04 -4.85 -1.41
CA ILE A 61 7.78 -5.22 -2.06
C ILE A 61 7.45 -6.71 -1.82
N GLN A 62 8.43 -7.60 -2.01
CA GLN A 62 8.22 -9.03 -1.78
C GLN A 62 7.92 -9.34 -0.31
N SER A 63 8.66 -8.74 0.63
CA SER A 63 8.38 -8.86 2.07
C SER A 63 6.95 -8.42 2.41
N MET A 64 6.52 -7.27 1.89
CA MET A 64 5.16 -6.76 2.11
C MET A 64 4.08 -7.59 1.43
N ALA A 65 4.36 -8.18 0.26
CA ALA A 65 3.41 -9.06 -0.43
C ALA A 65 3.18 -10.36 0.36
N ILE A 66 4.25 -10.96 0.91
CA ILE A 66 4.16 -12.14 1.77
C ILE A 66 3.41 -11.79 3.07
N TRP A 67 3.76 -10.67 3.70
CA TRP A 67 3.07 -10.19 4.89
C TRP A 67 1.57 -9.96 4.61
N ALA A 68 1.22 -9.31 3.52
CA ALA A 68 -0.17 -9.02 3.17
C ALA A 68 -0.98 -10.31 2.96
N ARG A 69 -0.39 -11.32 2.32
CA ARG A 69 -1.00 -12.65 2.17
C ARG A 69 -1.27 -13.32 3.51
N ASN A 70 -0.32 -13.27 4.44
CA ASN A 70 -0.44 -13.92 5.75
C ASN A 70 -1.37 -13.17 6.71
N ASN A 71 -1.82 -11.97 6.35
CA ASN A 71 -2.62 -11.08 7.19
C ASN A 71 -3.94 -10.66 6.53
N ASP A 72 -4.38 -11.40 5.50
CA ASP A 72 -5.65 -11.17 4.79
C ASP A 72 -5.81 -9.72 4.28
N MET A 73 -4.72 -9.10 3.83
CA MET A 73 -4.66 -7.69 3.46
C MET A 73 -4.54 -7.50 1.95
N ILE A 74 -5.37 -6.61 1.37
CA ILE A 74 -5.17 -6.18 -0.01
C ILE A 74 -3.97 -5.21 -0.06
N LEU A 75 -3.05 -5.44 -1.00
CA LEU A 75 -1.85 -4.62 -1.17
C LEU A 75 -1.90 -3.86 -2.49
N HIS A 76 -2.02 -2.54 -2.41
CA HIS A 76 -1.95 -1.64 -3.57
C HIS A 76 -0.50 -1.18 -3.81
N LEU A 77 -0.03 -1.24 -5.06
CA LEU A 77 1.29 -0.74 -5.45
C LEU A 77 1.16 0.55 -6.27
N HIS A 78 1.70 1.64 -5.74
CA HIS A 78 1.87 2.89 -6.46
C HIS A 78 3.24 2.94 -7.15
N ARG A 79 3.28 3.27 -8.45
CA ARG A 79 4.48 3.18 -9.29
C ARG A 79 5.41 4.40 -9.24
N ALA A 80 5.59 5.00 -8.06
CA ALA A 80 6.50 6.14 -7.87
C ALA A 80 7.90 5.84 -8.46
N GLY A 81 8.46 6.79 -9.20
CA GLY A 81 9.78 6.65 -9.84
C GLY A 81 9.83 5.84 -11.14
N ASN A 82 8.79 5.09 -11.52
CA ASN A 82 8.78 4.25 -12.73
C ASN A 82 9.15 5.02 -14.02
N SER A 83 8.59 6.22 -14.22
CA SER A 83 8.81 6.98 -15.46
C SER A 83 10.22 7.52 -15.63
N THR A 84 11.10 7.40 -14.62
CA THR A 84 12.52 7.77 -14.77
C THR A 84 13.25 6.85 -15.76
N TYR A 85 12.83 5.58 -15.86
CA TYR A 85 13.41 4.59 -16.78
C TYR A 85 12.39 3.94 -17.72
N ALA A 86 11.08 4.13 -17.53
CA ALA A 86 10.06 3.53 -18.40
C ALA A 86 9.43 4.48 -19.43
N ARG A 87 9.90 5.73 -19.50
CA ARG A 87 9.28 6.76 -20.36
C ARG A 87 9.78 6.73 -21.80
N GLN A 88 11.09 6.62 -22.01
CA GLN A 88 11.69 6.79 -23.33
C GLN A 88 11.63 5.48 -24.12
N LYS A 89 11.30 5.58 -25.41
CA LYS A 89 11.17 4.39 -26.28
C LYS A 89 12.52 3.77 -26.62
N ASN A 90 13.57 4.58 -26.66
CA ASN A 90 14.91 4.22 -27.14
C ASN A 90 15.89 3.78 -26.03
N HIS A 91 15.57 4.00 -24.76
CA HIS A 91 16.41 3.59 -23.64
C HIS A 91 15.58 3.41 -22.36
N GLY A 92 15.90 2.38 -21.58
CA GLY A 92 15.23 2.06 -20.32
C GLY A 92 14.52 0.72 -20.32
N ILE A 93 13.46 0.58 -19.51
CA ILE A 93 12.69 -0.66 -19.33
C ILE A 93 11.23 -0.37 -19.62
N ASN A 94 10.64 -1.06 -20.60
CA ASN A 94 9.23 -0.87 -20.88
C ASN A 94 8.38 -1.32 -19.67
N PHE A 95 7.39 -0.51 -19.29
CA PHE A 95 6.53 -0.80 -18.14
C PHE A 95 5.85 -2.17 -18.20
N ARG A 96 5.62 -2.76 -19.38
CA ARG A 96 5.05 -4.12 -19.48
C ARG A 96 5.91 -5.23 -18.85
N VAL A 97 7.20 -4.96 -18.62
CA VAL A 97 8.15 -5.89 -18.00
C VAL A 97 8.13 -5.76 -16.47
N ILE A 98 7.78 -4.58 -15.97
CA ILE A 98 7.67 -4.27 -14.53
C ILE A 98 6.30 -4.78 -14.04
#